data_AF-A0A4S3JEJ2-F1
#
_entry.id   AF-A0A4S3JEJ2-F1
#
_cell.length_a   1.000
_cell.length_b   1.000
_cell.length_c   1.000
_cell.angle_alpha   90.00
_cell.angle_beta   90.00
_cell.angle_gamma   90.00
#
_symmetry.space_group_name_H-M   'P 1'
#
loop_
_entity.id
_entity.type
_entity.pdbx_description
1 polymer ?
#
loop_
_entity_poly.entity_id
_entity_poly.type
_entity_poly.pdbx_seq_one_letter_code
_entity_poly.pdbx_strand_id
1 'polypeptide(L)'
;MTVACLLGLINIGSSVALNDIVSMAVSGLYLSYLSVATLLFYRRVQGDIRDTIEREDMIVNTPGAPLVWGPFHVPGIFGIAVNASAIVYIIIVVFFSFWPTEATVKYDTMNYSVVGTFGTVIIALVYYAFRARKIYQGPVIETF
;
A
#
# COMPACT_ATOMS: atom_id res chain seq x y z
N MET A 1 -16.05 -8.39 14.14
CA MET A 1 -17.49 -8.06 14.34
C MET A 1 -17.69 -6.97 15.38
N THR A 2 -17.11 -7.07 16.58
CA THR A 2 -17.19 -6.03 17.63
C THR A 2 -16.73 -4.63 17.17
N VAL A 3 -15.59 -4.52 16.47
CA VAL A 3 -15.10 -3.24 15.94
C VAL A 3 -16.06 -2.62 14.91
N ALA A 4 -16.67 -3.45 14.06
CA ALA A 4 -17.64 -2.98 13.07
C ALA A 4 -18.94 -2.47 13.72
N CYS A 5 -19.41 -3.14 14.78
CA CYS A 5 -20.57 -2.69 15.56
C CYS A 5 -20.31 -1.34 16.25
N LEU A 6 -19.09 -1.12 16.77
CA LEU A 6 -18.70 0.15 17.39
C LEU A 6 -18.56 1.29 16.36
N LEU A 7 -18.03 1.00 15.17
CA LEU A 7 -18.01 1.97 14.05
C LEU A 7 -19.41 2.36 13.60
N GLY A 8 -20.38 1.43 13.61
CA GLY A 8 -21.78 1.72 13.27
C GLY A 8 -22.46 2.72 14.22
N LEU A 9 -22.06 2.76 15.50
CA LEU A 9 -22.58 3.72 16.47
C LEU A 9 -22.13 5.16 16.17
N ILE A 10 -21.03 5.37 15.44
CA ILE A 10 -20.56 6.70 15.01
C ILE A 10 -21.59 7.36 14.09
N ASN A 11 -22.34 6.57 13.30
CA ASN A 11 -23.37 7.07 12.42
C ASN A 11 -24.52 7.78 13.18
N ILE A 12 -24.71 7.49 14.47
CA ILE A 12 -25.68 8.18 15.33
C ILE A 12 -25.21 9.61 15.66
N GLY A 13 -23.89 9.84 15.69
CA GLY A 13 -23.29 11.14 15.96
C GLY A 13 -23.03 11.97 14.70
N SER A 14 -22.40 11.39 13.69
CA SER A 14 -22.13 12.04 12.40
C SER A 14 -21.82 11.03 11.30
N SER A 15 -22.57 11.11 10.20
CA SER A 15 -22.29 10.35 8.97
C SER A 15 -20.99 10.79 8.29
N VAL A 16 -20.60 12.06 8.45
CA VAL A 16 -19.34 12.62 7.90
C VAL A 16 -18.14 11.98 8.59
N ALA A 17 -18.17 11.85 9.91
CA ALA A 17 -17.08 11.21 10.65
C ALA A 17 -16.85 9.75 10.25
N LEU A 18 -17.93 9.00 9.97
CA LEU A 18 -17.82 7.62 9.49
C LEU A 18 -17.21 7.58 8.08
N ASN A 19 -17.66 8.45 7.17
CA ASN A 19 -17.12 8.54 5.82
C ASN A 19 -15.62 8.87 5.84
N ASP A 20 -15.18 9.76 6.72
CA ASP A 20 -13.77 10.10 6.89
C ASP A 20 -12.92 8.90 7.33
N ILE A 21 -13.41 8.11 8.29
CA ILE A 21 -12.71 6.90 8.75
C ILE A 21 -12.63 5.86 7.64
N VAL A 22 -13.71 5.66 6.90
CA VAL A 22 -13.74 4.72 5.76
C VAL A 22 -12.77 5.17 4.67
N SER A 23 -12.79 6.45 4.29
CA SER A 23 -11.83 7.03 3.33
C SER A 23 -10.39 6.90 3.79
N MET A 24 -10.11 7.09 5.09
CA MET A 24 -8.77 6.90 5.65
C MET A 24 -8.32 5.44 5.56
N ALA A 25 -9.20 4.48 5.87
CA ALA A 25 -8.88 3.06 5.77
C ALA A 25 -8.65 2.62 4.31
N VAL A 26 -9.51 3.08 3.40
CA VAL A 26 -9.43 2.81 1.96
C VAL A 26 -8.12 3.38 1.39
N SER A 27 -7.84 4.66 1.61
CA SER A 27 -6.61 5.29 1.13
C SER A 27 -5.36 4.62 1.70
N GLY A 28 -5.34 4.25 2.98
CA GLY A 28 -4.22 3.53 3.59
C GLY A 28 -3.95 2.16 2.95
N LEU A 29 -4.99 1.37 2.70
CA LEU A 29 -4.89 0.08 2.01
C LEU A 29 -4.38 0.25 0.57
N TYR A 30 -4.97 1.19 -0.17
CA TYR A 30 -4.60 1.44 -1.57
C TYR A 30 -3.19 2.02 -1.71
N LEU A 31 -2.72 2.87 -0.78
CA LEU A 31 -1.34 3.35 -0.76
C LEU A 31 -0.33 2.22 -0.50
N SER A 32 -0.67 1.27 0.37
CA SER A 32 0.15 0.06 0.58
C SER A 32 0.27 -0.74 -0.72
N TYR A 33 -0.86 -0.98 -1.41
CA TYR A 33 -0.86 -1.68 -2.69
C TYR A 33 -0.13 -0.91 -3.79
N LEU A 34 -0.25 0.43 -3.82
CA LEU A 34 0.47 1.27 -4.77
C LEU A 34 1.98 1.11 -4.62
N SER A 35 2.49 1.05 -3.38
CA SER A 35 3.92 0.88 -3.12
C SER A 35 4.45 -0.43 -3.70
N VAL A 36 3.75 -1.54 -3.45
CA VAL A 36 4.12 -2.87 -3.94
C VAL A 36 3.97 -2.96 -5.46
N ALA A 37 2.86 -2.47 -6.01
CA ALA A 37 2.60 -2.48 -7.45
C ALA A 37 3.67 -1.69 -8.22
N THR A 38 4.04 -0.51 -7.72
CA THR A 38 5.08 0.35 -8.32
C THR A 38 6.46 -0.33 -8.29
N LEU A 39 6.84 -0.93 -7.16
CA LEU A 39 8.11 -1.68 -7.05
C LEU A 39 8.13 -2.87 -8.02
N LEU A 40 7.03 -3.61 -8.12
CA LEU A 40 6.89 -4.73 -9.05
C LEU A 40 6.95 -4.26 -10.51
N PHE A 41 6.31 -3.14 -10.83
CA PHE A 41 6.31 -2.56 -12.16
C PHE A 41 7.73 -2.11 -12.57
N TYR A 42 8.42 -1.40 -11.68
CA TYR A 42 9.80 -0.97 -11.88
C TYR A 42 10.73 -2.17 -12.17
N ARG A 43 10.64 -3.24 -11.37
CA ARG A 43 11.45 -4.45 -11.57
C ARG A 43 11.09 -5.22 -12.84
N ARG A 44 9.81 -5.24 -13.24
CA ARG A 44 9.37 -5.83 -14.51
C ARG A 44 9.91 -5.07 -15.71
N VAL A 45 9.95 -3.73 -15.67
CA VAL A 45 10.47 -2.90 -16.76
C VAL A 45 11.99 -3.01 -16.87
N GLN A 46 12.71 -3.16 -15.75
CA GLN A 46 14.15 -3.40 -15.77
C GLN A 46 14.57 -4.82 -16.19
N GLY A 47 13.64 -5.80 -16.15
CA GLY A 47 13.97 -7.20 -16.44
C GLY A 47 14.78 -7.87 -15.33
N ASP A 48 14.73 -7.35 -14.10
CA ASP A 48 15.54 -7.80 -12.95
C ASP A 48 14.94 -9.05 -12.25
N ILE A 49 13.92 -9.68 -12.86
CA ILE A 49 13.23 -10.86 -12.31
C ILE A 49 13.47 -12.05 -13.24
N ARG A 50 14.07 -13.11 -12.70
CA ARG A 50 14.42 -14.34 -13.44
C ARG A 50 13.26 -15.34 -13.41
N ASP A 51 13.12 -16.11 -14.49
CA ASP A 51 12.07 -17.13 -14.63
C ASP A 51 12.43 -18.48 -14.01
N THR A 52 13.72 -18.75 -13.77
CA THR A 52 14.19 -20.07 -13.30
C THR A 52 15.33 -19.91 -12.30
N ILE A 53 15.35 -20.80 -11.31
CA ILE A 53 16.45 -20.95 -10.37
C ILE A 53 17.58 -21.69 -11.10
N GLU A 54 18.70 -21.01 -11.37
CA GLU A 54 19.85 -21.59 -12.08
C GLU A 54 20.64 -22.61 -11.21
N ARG A 55 20.56 -22.48 -9.88
CA ARG A 55 21.19 -23.38 -8.89
C ARG A 55 20.24 -23.62 -7.73
N GLU A 56 19.98 -24.89 -7.42
CA GLU A 56 19.09 -25.30 -6.32
C GLU A 56 19.54 -24.74 -4.95
N ASP A 57 20.84 -24.51 -4.76
CA ASP A 57 21.43 -23.90 -3.55
C ASP A 57 21.44 -22.35 -3.54
N MET A 58 20.83 -21.69 -4.53
CA MET A 58 20.86 -20.23 -4.62
C MET A 58 19.80 -19.61 -3.70
N ILE A 59 20.23 -18.71 -2.81
CA ILE A 59 19.32 -17.89 -2.01
C ILE A 59 18.65 -16.88 -2.95
N VAL A 60 17.32 -16.94 -3.05
CA VAL A 60 16.49 -16.08 -3.91
C VAL A 60 15.49 -15.28 -3.09
N ASN A 61 15.01 -14.15 -3.61
CA ASN A 61 13.98 -13.31 -2.98
C ASN A 61 14.34 -12.76 -1.57
N THR A 62 15.63 -12.67 -1.26
CA THR A 62 16.16 -12.02 -0.04
C THR A 62 16.80 -10.66 -0.37
N PRO A 63 17.05 -9.79 0.62
CA PRO A 63 17.73 -8.52 0.40
C PRO A 63 19.12 -8.75 -0.25
N GLY A 64 19.31 -8.24 -1.47
CA GLY A 64 20.56 -8.39 -2.23
C GLY A 64 20.65 -9.64 -3.12
N ALA A 65 19.66 -10.54 -3.07
CA ALA A 65 19.56 -11.68 -3.99
C ALA A 65 18.71 -11.34 -5.24
N PRO A 66 18.92 -12.04 -6.37
CA PRO A 66 18.04 -11.89 -7.52
C PRO A 66 16.61 -12.33 -7.18
N LEU A 67 15.65 -11.65 -7.80
CA LEU A 67 14.25 -12.03 -7.70
C LEU A 67 13.94 -13.12 -8.70
N VAL A 68 13.20 -14.13 -8.26
CA VAL A 68 12.75 -15.24 -9.12
C VAL A 68 11.24 -15.31 -9.06
N TRP A 69 10.60 -15.48 -10.22
CA TRP A 69 9.16 -15.67 -10.29
C TRP A 69 8.71 -16.96 -9.61
N GLY A 70 7.54 -16.89 -8.96
CA GLY A 70 6.84 -18.09 -8.51
C GLY A 70 6.13 -18.82 -9.66
N PRO A 71 5.57 -20.01 -9.40
CA PRO A 71 4.87 -20.82 -10.40
C PRO A 71 3.64 -20.11 -11.01
N PHE A 72 3.06 -19.16 -10.28
CA PHE A 72 1.94 -18.34 -10.76
C PHE A 72 2.41 -16.91 -11.06
N HIS A 73 2.62 -16.62 -12.34
CA HIS A 73 2.91 -15.26 -12.81
C HIS A 73 2.35 -15.05 -14.22
N VAL A 74 2.09 -13.78 -14.57
CA VAL A 74 1.77 -13.38 -15.94
C VAL A 74 3.05 -12.92 -16.63
N PRO A 75 3.56 -13.65 -17.65
CA PRO A 75 4.81 -13.32 -18.31
C PRO A 75 4.65 -12.20 -19.33
N GLY A 76 5.77 -11.55 -19.64
CA GLY A 76 5.89 -10.59 -20.74
C GLY A 76 5.03 -9.32 -20.61
N ILE A 77 4.70 -8.75 -21.78
CA ILE A 77 4.06 -7.43 -21.93
C ILE A 77 2.68 -7.38 -21.26
N PHE A 78 1.92 -8.47 -21.28
CA PHE A 78 0.61 -8.53 -20.64
C PHE A 78 0.69 -8.30 -19.13
N GLY A 79 1.69 -8.88 -18.46
CA GLY A 79 1.89 -8.65 -17.04
C GLY A 79 2.32 -7.22 -16.71
N ILE A 80 3.06 -6.56 -17.61
CA ILE A 80 3.42 -5.15 -17.50
C ILE A 80 2.18 -4.27 -17.66
N ALA A 81 1.35 -4.52 -18.68
CA ALA A 81 0.14 -3.77 -18.95
C ALA A 81 -0.89 -3.86 -17.81
N VAL A 82 -1.09 -5.06 -17.26
CA VAL A 82 -1.99 -5.27 -16.11
C VAL A 82 -1.48 -4.57 -14.86
N ASN A 83 -0.16 -4.58 -14.61
CA ASN A 83 0.39 -3.86 -13.47
C ASN A 83 0.26 -2.33 -13.65
N ALA A 84 0.55 -1.82 -14.86
CA ALA A 84 0.36 -0.41 -15.18
C ALA A 84 -1.10 0.04 -15.00
N SER A 85 -2.07 -0.74 -15.48
CA SER A 85 -3.49 -0.41 -15.31
C SER A 85 -3.90 -0.45 -13.84
N ALA A 86 -3.38 -1.39 -13.05
CA ALA A 86 -3.59 -1.43 -11.61
C ALA A 86 -3.06 -0.17 -10.92
N ILE A 87 -1.84 0.28 -11.23
CA ILE A 87 -1.26 1.52 -10.68
C ILE A 87 -2.14 2.73 -11.01
N VAL A 88 -2.55 2.89 -12.27
CA VAL A 88 -3.42 3.99 -12.71
C VAL A 88 -4.75 3.98 -11.96
N TYR A 89 -5.38 2.81 -11.85
CA TYR A 89 -6.63 2.64 -11.11
C TYR A 89 -6.47 3.02 -9.63
N ILE A 90 -5.42 2.53 -8.98
CA ILE A 90 -5.15 2.81 -7.57
C ILE A 90 -4.93 4.31 -7.35
N ILE A 91 -4.21 4.99 -8.23
CA ILE A 91 -4.01 6.45 -8.15
C ILE A 91 -5.35 7.18 -8.21
N ILE A 92 -6.24 6.80 -9.13
CA ILE A 92 -7.58 7.39 -9.23
C ILE A 92 -8.38 7.17 -7.95
N VAL A 93 -8.37 5.95 -7.40
CA VAL A 93 -9.09 5.63 -6.16
C VAL A 93 -8.54 6.42 -4.98
N VAL A 94 -7.22 6.49 -4.81
CA VAL A 94 -6.60 7.27 -3.73
C VAL A 94 -6.91 8.75 -3.87
N PHE A 95 -6.85 9.28 -5.10
CA PHE A 95 -7.21 10.67 -5.38
C PHE A 95 -8.64 10.96 -4.92
N PHE A 96 -9.63 10.22 -5.41
CA PHE A 96 -11.04 10.44 -5.04
C PHE A 96 -11.35 10.10 -3.57
N SER A 97 -10.57 9.24 -2.93
CA SER A 97 -10.77 8.89 -1.50
C SER A 97 -10.61 10.07 -0.57
N PHE A 98 -9.81 11.09 -0.96
CA PHE A 98 -9.60 12.30 -0.18
C PHE A 98 -10.58 13.43 -0.52
N TRP A 99 -11.41 13.28 -1.55
CA TRP A 99 -12.39 14.30 -1.92
C TRP A 99 -13.69 14.14 -1.14
N PRO A 100 -14.39 15.26 -0.85
CA PRO A 100 -15.73 15.23 -0.28
C PRO A 100 -16.77 14.76 -1.31
N THR A 101 -17.89 14.22 -0.84
CA THR A 101 -19.00 13.74 -1.69
C THR A 101 -19.89 14.87 -2.23
N GLU A 102 -19.76 16.08 -1.67
CA GLU A 102 -20.50 17.27 -2.08
C GLU A 102 -19.57 18.32 -2.68
N ALA A 103 -20.02 19.01 -3.74
CA ALA A 103 -19.25 20.06 -4.40
C ALA A 103 -19.13 21.35 -3.55
N THR A 104 -20.12 21.63 -2.70
CA THR A 104 -20.11 22.79 -1.81
C THR A 104 -19.46 22.40 -0.48
N VAL A 105 -18.16 22.64 -0.36
CA VAL A 105 -17.39 22.26 0.83
C VAL A 105 -17.69 23.24 1.96
N LYS A 106 -18.25 22.73 3.06
CA LYS A 106 -18.36 23.42 4.34
C LYS A 106 -17.48 22.70 5.37
N TYR A 107 -17.18 23.36 6.49
CA TYR A 107 -16.32 22.79 7.53
C TYR A 107 -16.87 21.49 8.13
N ASP A 108 -18.20 21.33 8.12
CA ASP A 108 -18.94 20.16 8.59
C ASP A 108 -19.08 19.05 7.55
N THR A 109 -18.84 19.33 6.26
CA THR A 109 -18.96 18.35 5.15
C THR A 109 -17.62 18.00 4.48
N MET A 110 -16.52 18.63 4.91
CA MET A 110 -15.20 18.36 4.36
C MET A 110 -14.70 16.98 4.77
N ASN A 111 -14.07 16.27 3.84
CA ASN A 111 -13.43 14.99 4.11
C ASN A 111 -12.05 15.22 4.75
N TYR A 112 -11.93 14.98 6.06
CA TYR A 112 -10.66 15.20 6.79
C TYR A 112 -9.72 13.98 6.76
N SER A 113 -10.07 12.92 6.02
CA SER A 113 -9.25 11.70 5.91
C SER A 113 -7.84 11.96 5.40
N VAL A 114 -7.64 13.00 4.57
CA VAL A 114 -6.32 13.39 4.07
C VAL A 114 -5.38 13.76 5.22
N VAL A 115 -5.86 14.56 6.18
CA VAL A 115 -5.06 14.99 7.34
C VAL A 115 -4.75 13.80 8.23
N GLY A 116 -5.75 12.93 8.48
CA GLY A 116 -5.57 11.72 9.26
C GLY A 116 -4.54 10.77 8.64
N THR A 117 -4.62 10.56 7.33
CA THR A 117 -3.73 9.65 6.59
C THR A 117 -2.30 10.18 6.57
N PHE A 118 -2.09 11.43 6.11
CA PHE A 118 -0.75 12.02 6.05
C PHE A 118 -0.16 12.24 7.45
N GLY A 119 -0.96 12.65 8.42
CA GLY A 119 -0.54 12.77 9.82
C GLY A 119 -0.01 11.45 10.37
N THR A 120 -0.73 10.36 10.14
CA THR A 120 -0.30 9.01 10.55
C THR A 120 1.00 8.59 9.86
N VAL A 121 1.13 8.84 8.55
CA VAL A 121 2.36 8.55 7.79
C VAL A 121 3.54 9.35 8.32
N ILE A 122 3.38 10.65 8.57
CA ILE A 122 4.45 11.51 9.10
C ILE A 122 4.89 11.01 10.48
N ILE A 123 3.95 10.70 11.38
CA ILE A 123 4.28 10.16 12.70
C ILE A 123 5.03 8.83 12.58
N ALA A 124 4.60 7.95 11.67
CA ALA A 124 5.28 6.68 11.42
C ALA A 124 6.71 6.87 10.89
N LEU A 125 6.93 7.82 9.96
CA LEU A 125 8.25 8.15 9.43
C LEU A 125 9.17 8.74 10.50
N VAL A 126 8.65 9.65 11.34
CA VAL A 126 9.37 10.20 12.49
C VAL A 126 9.77 9.09 13.45
N TYR A 127 8.83 8.22 13.82
CA TYR A 127 9.10 7.06 14.67
C TYR A 127 10.18 6.14 14.07
N TYR A 128 10.11 5.89 12.75
CA TYR A 128 11.10 5.11 12.03
C TYR A 128 12.50 5.74 12.08
N ALA A 129 12.60 7.04 11.82
CA ALA A 129 13.86 7.78 11.81
C ALA A 129 14.54 7.84 13.18
N PHE A 130 13.78 7.99 14.27
CA PHE A 130 14.37 8.12 15.61
C PHE A 130 14.62 6.79 16.30
N ARG A 131 13.68 5.84 16.20
CA ARG A 131 13.70 4.60 16.97
C ARG A 131 13.66 3.34 16.12
N ALA A 132 12.69 3.21 15.20
CA ALA A 132 12.43 1.92 14.57
C ALA A 132 13.62 1.41 13.75
N ARG A 133 14.36 2.29 13.04
CA ARG A 133 15.56 1.90 12.29
C ARG A 133 16.68 1.28 13.13
N LYS A 134 16.72 1.57 14.45
CA LYS A 134 17.75 1.05 15.37
C LYS A 134 17.37 -0.32 15.95
N ILE A 135 16.07 -0.64 15.96
CA ILE A 135 15.52 -1.88 16.52
C ILE A 135 15.18 -2.87 15.41
N TYR A 136 14.99 -2.38 14.18
CA TYR A 136 14.67 -3.20 13.02
C TYR A 136 15.80 -4.19 12.75
N GLN A 137 15.55 -5.46 13.04
CA GLN A 137 16.37 -6.57 12.58
C GLN A 137 15.76 -7.06 11.28
N GLY A 138 16.55 -7.03 10.20
CA GLY A 138 16.15 -7.59 8.92
C GLY A 138 15.91 -9.09 9.01
N PRO A 139 15.29 -9.71 7.98
CA PRO A 139 15.10 -11.15 7.94
C PRO A 139 16.44 -11.88 8.11
N VAL A 140 16.49 -12.84 9.04
CA VAL A 140 17.66 -13.68 9.28
C VAL A 140 17.86 -14.56 8.05
N ILE A 141 19.03 -14.44 7.41
CA ILE A 141 19.42 -15.31 6.30
C ILE A 141 20.16 -16.49 6.92
N GLU A 142 19.59 -17.70 6.81
CA GLU A 142 20.28 -18.91 7.24
C GLU A 142 21.42 -19.20 6.25
N THR A 143 22.66 -19.05 6.72
CA THR A 143 23.86 -19.50 6.00
C THR A 143 24.23 -20.88 6.54
N PHE A 144 24.08 -21.92 5.72
CA PHE A 144 24.54 -23.27 6.03
C PHE A 144 26.07 -23.39 5.91
#